data_AF-A0A651HQT1-F1
#
_entry.id   AF-A0A651HQT1-F1
#
_cell.length_a   1.000
_cell.length_b   1.000
_cell.length_c   1.000
_cell.angle_alpha   90.00
_cell.angle_beta   90.00
_cell.angle_gamma   90.00
#
_symmetry.space_group_name_H-M   'P 1'
#
loop_
_entity.id
_entity.type
_entity.pdbx_description
1 polymer ?
#
loop_
_entity_poly.entity_id
_entity_poly.type
_entity_poly.pdbx_seq_one_letter_code
_entity_poly.pdbx_strand_id
1 'polypeptide(L)'
;MERHLTLETLARLVDESPDEREAAHLDGCPQCRRELDGLKEQTQVLAALPSVRPGAAPWKVLERRLEAEGLVAAPGRPTRRSGAARKTAPRTMAWSRLAAGILLFLLGAGVGSSGLLGTSGEGSGWAAAGPGGIESLLASAGALSLAEAQEVLATTEEWHRLALEQYRERVMAEAGEADGHTGDPHVRYALMESLLEVGREALWAAPADPFLNGLVLNVQVEQDAARMGMTATAPDRIWY
;
A
#
# COMPACT_ATOMS: atom_id res chain seq x y z
N MET A 1 28.33 36.01 14.87
CA MET A 1 27.95 34.59 15.01
C MET A 1 26.57 34.46 14.40
N GLU A 2 26.54 34.45 13.07
CA GLU A 2 25.28 34.47 12.32
C GLU A 2 24.68 33.07 12.39
N ARG A 3 23.51 32.98 13.04
CA ARG A 3 22.79 31.72 13.18
C ARG A 3 22.12 31.43 11.83
N HIS A 4 22.55 30.38 11.15
CA HIS A 4 21.96 29.93 9.89
C HIS A 4 20.48 29.54 10.07
N LEU A 5 19.71 29.57 8.98
CA LEU A 5 18.37 28.98 8.96
C LEU A 5 18.48 27.47 9.20
N THR A 6 17.48 26.90 9.88
CA THR A 6 17.46 25.45 10.11
C THR A 6 17.10 24.73 8.82
N LEU A 7 17.47 23.45 8.74
CA LEU A 7 17.15 22.62 7.57
C LEU A 7 15.64 22.53 7.34
N GLU A 8 14.84 22.44 8.39
CA GLU A 8 13.37 22.40 8.30
C GLU A 8 12.82 23.70 7.71
N THR A 9 13.43 24.84 8.03
CA THR A 9 13.05 26.14 7.48
C THR A 9 13.40 26.21 6.01
N LEU A 10 14.61 25.79 5.63
CA LEU A 10 15.04 25.74 4.23
C LEU A 10 14.17 24.78 3.40
N ALA A 11 13.80 23.63 3.95
CA ALA A 11 12.89 22.67 3.31
C ALA A 11 11.50 23.27 3.08
N ARG A 12 10.93 23.99 4.06
CA ARG A 12 9.65 24.71 3.90
C ARG A 12 9.72 25.75 2.77
N LEU A 13 10.85 26.46 2.65
CA LEU A 13 11.08 27.49 1.63
C LEU A 13 11.28 26.95 0.20
N VAL A 14 11.34 25.63 0.03
CA VAL A 14 11.28 25.01 -1.30
C VAL A 14 9.89 25.23 -1.92
N ASP A 15 8.84 25.05 -1.12
CA ASP A 15 7.44 25.11 -1.55
C ASP A 15 6.76 26.44 -1.22
N GLU A 16 7.24 27.15 -0.21
CA GLU A 16 6.66 28.40 0.29
C GLU A 16 7.54 29.62 0.00
N SER A 17 6.92 30.81 -0.03
CA SER A 17 7.66 32.07 -0.12
C SER A 17 8.26 32.45 1.24
N PRO A 18 9.50 32.97 1.29
CA PRO A 18 10.11 33.43 2.53
C PRO A 18 9.38 34.64 3.10
N ASP A 19 9.36 34.74 4.43
CA ASP A 19 8.96 35.98 5.10
C ASP A 19 10.03 37.07 4.94
N GLU A 20 9.72 38.30 5.37
CA GLU A 20 10.63 39.45 5.21
C GLU A 20 12.00 39.24 5.91
N ARG A 21 12.03 38.52 7.03
CA ARG A 21 13.26 38.27 7.80
C ARG A 21 14.10 37.18 7.16
N GLU A 22 13.45 36.12 6.70
CA GLU A 22 14.07 35.03 5.96
C GLU A 22 14.64 35.52 4.63
N ALA A 23 13.91 36.38 3.91
CA ALA A 23 14.39 37.01 2.69
C ALA A 23 15.65 37.86 2.95
N ALA A 24 15.62 38.71 3.98
CA ALA A 24 16.79 39.51 4.37
C ALA A 24 17.99 38.64 4.78
N HIS A 25 17.75 37.49 5.42
CA HIS A 25 18.81 36.53 5.75
C HIS A 25 19.38 35.86 4.50
N LEU A 26 18.53 35.39 3.58
CA LEU A 26 18.97 34.79 2.32
C LEU A 26 19.74 35.79 1.45
N ASP A 27 19.40 37.07 1.52
CA ASP A 27 20.12 38.17 0.88
C ASP A 27 21.54 38.35 1.44
N GLY A 28 21.72 38.17 2.76
CA GLY A 28 23.01 38.30 3.44
C GLY A 28 23.84 37.02 3.55
N CYS A 29 23.23 35.83 3.48
CA CYS A 29 23.88 34.55 3.76
C CYS A 29 23.99 33.66 2.51
N PRO A 30 25.15 33.62 1.83
CA PRO A 30 25.33 32.83 0.61
C PRO A 30 25.31 31.31 0.87
N GLN A 31 25.59 30.86 2.10
CA GLN A 31 25.51 29.45 2.45
C GLN A 31 24.06 28.95 2.45
N CYS A 32 23.17 29.61 3.19
CA CYS A 32 21.76 29.23 3.24
C CYS A 32 21.10 29.34 1.86
N ARG A 33 21.54 30.28 1.02
CA ARG A 33 21.09 30.38 -0.37
C ARG A 33 21.47 29.16 -1.20
N ARG A 34 22.74 28.75 -1.16
CA ARG A 34 23.20 27.54 -1.87
C ARG A 34 22.49 26.28 -1.41
N GLU A 35 22.26 26.14 -0.10
CA GLU A 35 21.52 25.01 0.46
C GLU A 35 20.07 24.99 -0.04
N LEU A 36 19.37 26.14 -0.03
CA LEU A 36 18.02 26.25 -0.57
C LEU A 36 17.96 25.94 -2.07
N ASP A 37 18.89 26.48 -2.85
CA ASP A 37 18.96 26.26 -4.30
C ASP A 37 19.19 24.76 -4.61
N GLY A 38 20.07 24.10 -3.84
CA GLY A 38 20.30 22.66 -3.97
C GLY A 38 19.05 21.82 -3.65
N LEU A 39 18.29 22.19 -2.61
CA LEU A 39 17.02 21.52 -2.30
C LEU A 39 15.99 21.72 -3.43
N LYS A 40 15.90 22.92 -3.99
CA LYS A 40 15.00 23.22 -5.12
C LYS A 40 15.36 22.44 -6.37
N GLU A 41 16.66 22.32 -6.67
CA GLU A 41 17.15 21.54 -7.80
C GLU A 41 16.81 20.05 -7.63
N GLN A 42 17.02 19.47 -6.45
CA GLN A 42 16.65 18.09 -6.15
C GLN A 42 15.14 17.85 -6.35
N THR A 43 14.28 18.74 -5.84
CA THR A 43 12.83 18.65 -6.05
C THR A 43 12.46 18.71 -7.53
N GLN A 44 13.13 19.55 -8.33
CA GLN A 44 12.89 19.62 -9.78
C GLN A 44 13.31 18.33 -10.50
N VAL A 45 14.46 17.74 -10.14
CA VAL A 45 14.92 16.46 -10.68
C VAL A 45 13.92 15.34 -10.36
N LEU A 46 13.43 15.29 -9.12
CA LEU A 46 12.41 14.31 -8.71
C LEU A 46 11.07 14.54 -9.43
N ALA A 47 10.67 15.79 -9.64
CA ALA A 47 9.45 16.14 -10.37
C ALA A 47 9.53 15.78 -11.86
N ALA A 48 10.73 15.67 -12.43
CA ALA A 48 10.95 15.27 -13.82
C ALA A 48 10.86 13.75 -14.04
N LEU A 49 10.80 12.95 -12.98
CA LEU A 49 10.64 11.50 -13.10
C LEU A 49 9.30 11.15 -13.78
N PRO A 50 9.24 10.03 -14.54
CA PRO A 50 8.00 9.59 -15.16
C PRO A 50 6.87 9.45 -14.13
N SER A 51 5.70 10.03 -14.44
CA SER A 51 4.54 9.90 -13.57
C SER A 51 4.12 8.43 -13.50
N VAL A 52 4.28 7.81 -12.34
CA VAL A 52 3.68 6.50 -12.07
C VAL A 52 2.18 6.73 -11.96
N ARG A 53 1.39 6.13 -12.85
CA ARG A 53 -0.07 6.13 -12.65
C ARG A 53 -0.35 5.35 -11.37
N PRO A 54 -1.06 5.93 -10.39
CA PRO A 54 -1.59 5.13 -9.31
C PRO A 54 -2.42 3.99 -9.93
N GLY A 55 -2.27 2.77 -9.40
CA GLY A 55 -3.06 1.62 -9.84
C GLY A 55 -4.56 1.92 -9.76
N ALA A 56 -5.39 1.01 -10.25
CA ALA A 56 -6.86 1.12 -10.17
C ALA A 56 -7.39 0.98 -8.72
N ALA A 57 -6.71 1.59 -7.75
CA ALA A 57 -7.19 1.80 -6.41
C ALA A 57 -8.60 2.42 -6.50
N PRO A 58 -9.53 2.00 -5.64
CA PRO A 58 -10.88 2.50 -5.67
C PRO A 58 -10.89 3.95 -5.18
N TRP A 59 -10.57 4.90 -6.06
CA TRP A 59 -10.56 6.33 -5.78
C TRP A 59 -11.86 6.81 -5.15
N LYS A 60 -12.98 6.16 -5.48
CA LYS A 60 -14.30 6.40 -4.87
C LYS A 60 -14.39 6.00 -3.41
N VAL A 61 -13.63 5.02 -2.96
CA VAL A 61 -13.53 4.66 -1.53
C VAL A 61 -12.73 5.73 -0.79
N LEU A 62 -11.61 6.17 -1.35
CA LEU A 62 -10.79 7.24 -0.78
C LEU A 62 -11.56 8.56 -0.72
N GLU A 63 -12.25 8.95 -1.79
CA GLU A 63 -13.10 10.15 -1.84
C GLU A 63 -14.17 10.14 -0.75
N ARG A 64 -14.91 9.03 -0.59
CA ARG A 64 -15.92 8.89 0.49
C ARG A 64 -15.31 8.96 1.88
N ARG A 65 -14.10 8.41 2.07
CA ARG A 65 -13.40 8.47 3.36
C ARG A 65 -12.95 9.90 3.68
N LEU A 66 -12.38 10.61 2.70
CA LEU A 66 -11.98 12.01 2.85
C LEU A 66 -13.19 12.93 3.08
N GLU A 67 -14.35 12.64 2.48
CA GLU A 67 -15.61 13.33 2.78
C GLU A 67 -16.10 13.05 4.21
N ALA A 68 -16.02 11.80 4.67
CA ALA A 68 -16.40 11.41 6.03
C ALA A 68 -15.50 12.05 7.09
N GLU A 69 -14.20 12.19 6.79
CA GLU A 69 -13.21 12.87 7.62
C GLU A 69 -13.27 14.40 7.50
N GLY A 70 -14.09 14.93 6.58
CA GLY A 70 -14.29 16.37 6.38
C GLY A 70 -13.09 17.08 5.73
N LEU A 71 -12.16 16.32 5.15
CA LEU A 71 -10.97 16.84 4.47
C LEU A 71 -11.27 17.33 3.05
N VAL A 72 -12.35 16.83 2.44
CA VAL A 72 -12.82 17.26 1.12
C VAL A 72 -14.29 17.69 1.19
N ALA A 73 -14.61 18.80 0.54
CA ALA A 73 -15.98 19.29 0.44
C ALA A 73 -16.77 18.42 -0.55
N ALA A 74 -17.82 17.75 -0.06
CA ALA A 74 -18.74 17.03 -0.92
C ALA A 74 -19.36 18.01 -1.94
N PRO A 75 -19.32 17.71 -3.26
CA PRO A 75 -19.90 18.58 -4.27
C PRO A 75 -21.40 18.76 -4.00
N GLY A 76 -21.81 20.01 -3.76
CA GLY A 76 -23.21 20.38 -3.46
C GLY A 76 -23.52 20.62 -1.98
N ARG A 77 -22.56 20.47 -1.07
CA ARG A 77 -22.73 20.91 0.33
C ARG A 77 -22.15 22.33 0.48
N PRO A 78 -22.95 23.35 0.86
CA PRO A 78 -22.39 24.65 1.18
C PRO A 78 -21.44 24.46 2.37
N THR A 79 -20.14 24.67 2.13
CA THR A 79 -19.12 24.68 3.17
C THR A 79 -19.47 25.82 4.13
N ARG A 80 -20.06 25.49 5.28
CA ARG A 80 -20.22 26.46 6.37
C ARG A 80 -18.84 26.74 6.96
N ARG A 81 -18.08 27.58 6.27
CA ARG A 81 -17.08 28.42 6.91
C ARG A 81 -17.85 29.49 7.69
N SER A 82 -17.99 29.29 9.00
CA SER A 82 -18.18 30.40 9.93
C SER A 82 -18.17 29.89 11.37
N GLY A 83 -17.24 30.43 12.15
CA GLY A 83 -17.41 30.50 13.59
C GLY A 83 -18.70 31.23 13.97
N ALA A 84 -19.05 31.06 15.25
CA ALA A 84 -20.10 31.73 16.00
C ALA A 84 -21.56 31.23 15.85
N ALA A 85 -22.13 31.01 17.04
CA ALA A 85 -23.54 31.15 17.42
C ALA A 85 -24.56 30.05 17.05
N ARG A 86 -24.69 29.09 17.99
CA ARG A 86 -25.92 28.69 18.69
C ARG A 86 -27.25 29.22 18.11
N LYS A 87 -28.18 28.30 17.76
CA LYS A 87 -29.52 28.09 18.38
C LYS A 87 -30.46 27.30 17.44
N THR A 88 -31.29 26.47 18.09
CA THR A 88 -32.60 25.91 17.68
C THR A 88 -32.64 24.79 16.64
N ALA A 89 -32.73 23.57 17.15
CA ALA A 89 -33.37 22.43 16.50
C ALA A 89 -34.91 22.54 16.61
N PRO A 90 -35.67 21.96 15.65
CA PRO A 90 -36.95 21.35 15.97
C PRO A 90 -37.09 19.91 15.47
N ARG A 91 -37.31 19.02 16.45
CA ARG A 91 -38.25 17.88 16.53
C ARG A 91 -38.98 17.42 15.25
N THR A 92 -38.31 16.67 14.37
CA THR A 92 -38.99 15.70 13.49
C THR A 92 -38.18 14.39 13.41
N MET A 93 -38.08 13.70 14.53
CA MET A 93 -37.34 12.44 14.65
C MET A 93 -38.19 11.45 15.46
N ALA A 94 -39.27 10.92 14.87
CA ALA A 94 -40.04 9.85 15.51
C ALA A 94 -40.75 8.87 14.56
N TRP A 95 -40.79 9.11 13.24
CA TRP A 95 -41.61 8.26 12.33
C TRP A 95 -40.81 7.42 11.33
N SER A 96 -39.48 7.58 11.23
CA SER A 96 -38.64 6.75 10.36
C SER A 96 -38.22 5.39 10.95
N ARG A 97 -38.53 5.11 12.22
CA ARG A 97 -38.16 3.83 12.87
C ARG A 97 -39.13 2.67 12.60
N LEU A 98 -40.31 2.94 12.03
CA LEU A 98 -41.27 1.88 11.66
C LEU A 98 -41.10 1.37 10.22
N ALA A 99 -40.47 2.15 9.32
CA ALA A 99 -40.21 1.72 7.95
C ALA A 99 -38.99 0.76 7.84
N ALA A 100 -38.01 0.88 8.73
CA ALA A 100 -36.80 0.05 8.70
C ALA A 100 -37.06 -1.42 9.12
N GLY A 101 -38.07 -1.67 9.96
CA GLY A 101 -38.40 -3.03 10.41
C GLY A 101 -39.02 -3.91 9.32
N ILE A 102 -39.85 -3.33 8.43
CA ILE A 102 -40.52 -4.06 7.35
C ILE A 102 -39.54 -4.40 6.22
N LEU A 103 -38.56 -3.53 5.95
CA LEU A 103 -37.50 -3.78 4.98
C LEU A 103 -36.53 -4.89 5.43
N LEU A 104 -36.20 -4.95 6.74
CA LEU A 104 -35.36 -6.03 7.28
C LEU A 104 -36.07 -7.39 7.32
N PHE A 105 -37.39 -7.42 7.52
CA PHE A 105 -38.17 -8.66 7.49
C PHE A 105 -38.32 -9.22 6.06
N LEU A 106 -38.47 -8.36 5.05
CA LEU A 106 -38.53 -8.78 3.64
C LEU A 106 -37.17 -9.21 3.06
N LEU A 107 -36.06 -8.69 3.58
CA LEU A 107 -34.72 -9.09 3.15
C LEU A 107 -34.24 -10.41 3.78
N GLY A 108 -34.87 -10.85 4.89
CA GLY A 108 -34.53 -12.09 5.59
C GLY A 108 -35.29 -13.35 5.13
N ALA A 109 -36.38 -13.22 4.38
CA ALA A 109 -37.22 -14.34 3.95
C ALA A 109 -36.82 -14.97 2.60
N GLY A 110 -35.69 -14.55 2.00
CA GLY A 110 -35.21 -15.05 0.71
C GLY A 110 -34.27 -16.25 0.77
N VAL A 111 -33.96 -16.78 1.96
CA VAL A 111 -33.14 -17.99 2.13
C VAL A 111 -34.05 -19.19 2.33
N GLY A 112 -34.51 -19.79 1.23
CA GLY A 112 -35.19 -21.08 1.29
C GLY A 112 -36.23 -21.33 0.22
N SER A 113 -35.82 -21.46 -1.05
CA SER A 113 -36.42 -22.36 -2.06
C SER A 113 -35.96 -22.00 -3.46
N SER A 114 -34.78 -22.46 -3.88
CA SER A 114 -34.40 -22.54 -5.30
C SER A 114 -33.30 -23.59 -5.45
N GLY A 115 -33.65 -24.84 -5.15
CA GLY A 115 -32.78 -26.00 -5.27
C GLY A 115 -33.55 -27.20 -5.82
N LEU A 116 -34.35 -26.97 -6.86
CA LEU A 116 -34.96 -28.01 -7.68
C LEU A 116 -35.11 -27.43 -9.08
N LEU A 117 -34.06 -27.49 -9.87
CA LEU A 117 -34.13 -27.70 -11.33
C LEU A 117 -32.72 -28.08 -11.77
N GLY A 118 -32.56 -29.35 -12.14
CA GLY A 118 -31.35 -29.82 -12.77
C GLY A 118 -31.26 -29.31 -14.20
N THR A 119 -30.03 -28.99 -14.62
CA THR A 119 -29.58 -29.22 -15.99
C THR A 119 -28.14 -29.72 -15.94
N SER A 120 -28.00 -31.02 -16.19
CA SER A 120 -26.75 -31.63 -16.66
C SER A 120 -26.43 -31.11 -18.06
N GLY A 121 -25.16 -30.88 -18.39
CA GLY A 121 -24.73 -30.72 -19.78
C GLY A 121 -23.53 -29.81 -20.01
N GLU A 122 -22.34 -30.43 -20.03
CA GLU A 122 -21.25 -30.24 -21.00
C GLU A 122 -20.45 -28.93 -21.09
N GLY A 123 -19.12 -29.08 -20.97
CA GLY A 123 -18.13 -28.23 -21.63
C GLY A 123 -17.17 -27.51 -20.68
N SER A 124 -16.26 -28.24 -20.02
CA SER A 124 -15.10 -27.67 -19.36
C SER A 124 -14.19 -26.99 -20.41
N GLY A 125 -14.32 -25.68 -20.56
CA GLY A 125 -13.40 -24.84 -21.31
C GLY A 125 -12.15 -24.53 -20.49
N TRP A 126 -11.32 -25.54 -20.24
CA TRP A 126 -10.02 -25.39 -19.56
C TRP A 126 -8.92 -25.13 -20.61
N ALA A 127 -8.95 -23.99 -21.29
CA ALA A 127 -7.89 -23.68 -22.27
C ALA A 127 -7.52 -22.20 -22.40
N ALA A 128 -7.96 -21.33 -21.48
CA ALA A 128 -7.56 -19.93 -21.50
C ALA A 128 -7.57 -19.30 -20.11
N ALA A 129 -6.78 -19.85 -19.19
CA ALA A 129 -6.50 -19.18 -17.92
C ALA A 129 -5.44 -18.09 -18.13
N GLY A 130 -5.86 -16.97 -18.73
CA GLY A 130 -5.20 -15.69 -18.48
C GLY A 130 -5.50 -15.20 -17.06
N PRO A 131 -4.93 -14.08 -16.60
CA PRO A 131 -5.11 -13.56 -15.24
C PRO A 131 -6.58 -13.39 -14.80
N GLY A 132 -7.52 -13.24 -15.73
CA GLY A 132 -8.97 -13.20 -15.44
C GLY A 132 -9.62 -14.57 -15.13
N GLY A 133 -8.96 -15.69 -15.43
CA GLY A 133 -9.46 -17.03 -15.09
C GLY A 133 -9.36 -17.35 -13.60
N ILE A 134 -8.37 -16.77 -12.92
CA ILE A 134 -8.11 -16.98 -11.49
C ILE A 134 -9.16 -16.28 -10.62
N GLU A 135 -9.60 -15.07 -11.00
CA GLU A 135 -10.70 -14.35 -10.32
C GLU A 135 -12.03 -15.12 -10.41
N SER A 136 -12.32 -15.71 -11.57
CA SER A 136 -13.50 -16.57 -11.75
C SER A 136 -13.41 -17.85 -10.89
N LEU A 137 -12.22 -18.42 -10.73
CA LEU A 137 -11.99 -19.63 -9.93
C LEU A 137 -12.10 -19.35 -8.42
N LEU A 138 -11.60 -18.19 -7.96
CA LEU A 138 -11.77 -17.72 -6.58
C LEU A 138 -13.24 -17.45 -6.25
N ALA A 139 -14.01 -16.90 -7.20
CA ALA A 139 -15.45 -16.71 -7.03
C ALA A 139 -16.23 -18.04 -6.92
N SER A 140 -15.72 -19.13 -7.50
CA SER A 140 -16.30 -20.48 -7.39
C SER A 140 -15.66 -21.36 -6.31
N ALA A 141 -14.75 -20.83 -5.48
CA ALA A 141 -13.94 -21.63 -4.55
C ALA A 141 -14.77 -22.41 -3.52
N GLY A 142 -15.98 -21.94 -3.18
CA GLY A 142 -16.89 -22.66 -2.28
C GLY A 142 -17.58 -23.90 -2.87
N ALA A 143 -17.43 -24.15 -4.18
CA ALA A 143 -18.06 -25.26 -4.89
C ALA A 143 -17.07 -26.32 -5.43
N LEU A 144 -15.76 -26.11 -5.24
CA LEU A 144 -14.71 -27.01 -5.72
C LEU A 144 -14.58 -28.24 -4.84
N SER A 145 -14.43 -29.41 -5.44
CA SER A 145 -13.99 -30.62 -4.74
C SER A 145 -12.53 -30.49 -4.29
N LEU A 146 -12.11 -31.30 -3.30
CA LEU A 146 -10.73 -31.28 -2.80
C LEU A 146 -9.69 -31.52 -3.92
N ALA A 147 -9.98 -32.43 -4.85
CA ALA A 147 -9.09 -32.74 -5.97
C ALA A 147 -8.97 -31.56 -6.95
N GLU A 148 -10.09 -30.90 -7.27
CA GLU A 148 -10.10 -29.71 -8.13
C GLU A 148 -9.39 -28.53 -7.45
N ALA A 149 -9.58 -28.35 -6.14
CA ALA A 149 -8.88 -27.32 -5.38
C ALA A 149 -7.35 -27.51 -5.39
N GLN A 150 -6.88 -28.76 -5.31
CA GLN A 150 -5.46 -29.10 -5.39
C GLN A 150 -4.87 -28.82 -6.78
N GLU A 151 -5.60 -29.14 -7.85
CA GLU A 151 -5.17 -28.89 -9.22
C GLU A 151 -5.11 -27.38 -9.53
N VAL A 152 -6.10 -26.61 -9.07
CA VAL A 152 -6.09 -25.16 -9.16
C VAL A 152 -4.90 -24.57 -8.41
N LEU A 153 -4.65 -25.04 -7.18
CA LEU A 153 -3.50 -24.59 -6.38
C LEU A 153 -2.19 -24.83 -7.13
N ALA A 154 -1.94 -26.06 -7.59
CA ALA A 154 -0.71 -26.40 -8.32
C ALA A 154 -0.53 -25.55 -9.59
N THR A 155 -1.61 -25.30 -10.32
CA THR A 155 -1.59 -24.44 -11.51
C THR A 155 -1.26 -22.99 -11.14
N THR A 156 -1.88 -22.47 -10.08
CA THR A 156 -1.60 -21.10 -9.61
C THR A 156 -0.19 -20.93 -9.07
N GLU A 157 0.35 -21.92 -8.37
CA GLU A 157 1.73 -21.93 -7.89
C GLU A 157 2.72 -21.87 -9.05
N GLU A 158 2.48 -22.65 -10.11
CA GLU A 158 3.31 -22.66 -11.31
C GLU A 158 3.28 -21.28 -12.01
N TRP A 159 2.10 -20.68 -12.16
CA TRP A 159 1.98 -19.33 -12.71
C TRP A 159 2.68 -18.28 -11.85
N HIS A 160 2.57 -18.39 -10.53
CA HIS A 160 3.21 -17.47 -9.60
C HIS A 160 4.74 -17.59 -9.68
N ARG A 161 5.26 -18.82 -9.77
CA ARG A 161 6.70 -19.09 -9.97
C ARG A 161 7.22 -18.45 -11.25
N LEU A 162 6.52 -18.64 -12.38
CA LEU A 162 6.87 -18.03 -13.66
C LEU A 162 6.83 -16.51 -13.61
N ALA A 163 5.83 -15.93 -12.94
CA ALA A 163 5.72 -14.47 -12.79
C ALA A 163 6.90 -13.91 -11.98
N LEU A 164 7.34 -14.58 -10.91
CA LEU A 164 8.51 -14.19 -10.13
C LEU A 164 9.81 -14.29 -10.93
N GLU A 165 9.96 -15.34 -11.74
CA GLU A 165 11.12 -15.49 -12.63
C GLU A 165 11.18 -14.36 -13.65
N GLN A 166 10.07 -14.04 -14.31
CA GLN A 166 9.97 -12.93 -15.25
C GLN A 166 10.24 -11.57 -14.58
N TYR A 167 9.72 -11.36 -13.37
CA TYR A 167 10.00 -10.16 -12.59
C TYR A 167 11.50 -10.04 -12.31
N ARG A 168 12.13 -11.14 -11.86
CA ARG A 168 13.57 -11.16 -11.60
C ARG A 168 14.39 -10.87 -12.85
N GLU A 169 14.06 -11.50 -13.98
CA GLU A 169 14.73 -11.23 -15.26
C GLU A 169 14.60 -9.76 -15.66
N ARG A 170 13.42 -9.17 -15.48
CA ARG A 170 13.18 -7.76 -15.78
C ARG A 170 13.95 -6.83 -14.86
N VAL A 171 13.95 -7.09 -13.55
CA VAL A 171 14.75 -6.33 -12.58
C VAL A 171 16.23 -6.43 -12.92
N MET A 172 16.73 -7.62 -13.26
CA MET A 172 18.14 -7.81 -13.65
C MET A 172 18.49 -7.14 -14.99
N ALA A 173 17.55 -7.09 -15.94
CA ALA A 173 17.73 -6.45 -17.24
C ALA A 173 17.66 -4.91 -17.15
N GLU A 174 16.79 -4.38 -16.30
CA GLU A 174 16.67 -2.94 -16.03
C GLU A 174 17.82 -2.43 -15.13
N ALA A 175 18.36 -3.28 -14.24
CA ALA A 175 19.47 -2.98 -13.35
C ALA A 175 20.87 -3.10 -13.98
N GLY A 176 20.98 -3.04 -15.32
CA GLY A 176 22.23 -3.25 -16.06
C GLY A 176 23.46 -2.64 -15.40
N GLU A 177 24.37 -3.51 -14.93
CA GLU A 177 25.72 -3.27 -14.34
C GLU A 177 25.84 -2.22 -13.20
N ALA A 178 24.81 -1.46 -12.86
CA ALA A 178 24.95 -0.24 -12.05
C ALA A 178 24.29 -0.27 -10.67
N ASP A 179 23.46 -1.26 -10.34
CA ASP A 179 22.73 -1.23 -9.06
C ASP A 179 22.97 -2.50 -8.22
N GLY A 180 24.06 -2.47 -7.46
CA GLY A 180 24.36 -3.48 -6.43
C GLY A 180 23.36 -3.50 -5.26
N HIS A 181 22.30 -2.68 -5.27
CA HIS A 181 21.35 -2.52 -4.16
C HIS A 181 20.43 -3.72 -3.94
N THR A 182 20.09 -4.52 -4.95
CA THR A 182 19.34 -5.78 -4.77
C THR A 182 20.23 -6.93 -4.26
N GLY A 183 21.54 -6.82 -4.44
CA GLY A 183 22.54 -7.73 -3.87
C GLY A 183 23.16 -7.22 -2.56
N ASP A 184 22.89 -5.96 -2.16
CA ASP A 184 23.46 -5.35 -0.97
C ASP A 184 22.91 -6.05 0.29
N PRO A 185 23.77 -6.72 1.07
CA PRO A 185 23.38 -7.38 2.30
C PRO A 185 22.68 -6.44 3.29
N HIS A 186 22.98 -5.14 3.28
CA HIS A 186 22.34 -4.15 4.15
C HIS A 186 20.89 -3.86 3.76
N VAL A 187 20.62 -3.65 2.48
CA VAL A 187 19.26 -3.44 1.96
C VAL A 187 18.41 -4.68 2.17
N ARG A 188 18.98 -5.87 1.89
CA ARG A 188 18.30 -7.14 2.12
C ARG A 188 17.95 -7.34 3.59
N TYR A 189 18.87 -7.02 4.50
CA TYR A 189 18.64 -7.10 5.94
C TYR A 189 17.52 -6.15 6.40
N ALA A 190 17.53 -4.90 5.95
CA ALA A 190 16.48 -3.92 6.28
C ALA A 190 15.09 -4.35 5.79
N LEU A 191 15.02 -4.94 4.59
CA LEU A 191 13.78 -5.52 4.07
C LEU A 191 13.29 -6.67 4.98
N MET A 192 14.17 -7.58 5.38
CA MET A 192 13.79 -8.69 6.27
C MET A 192 13.30 -8.18 7.63
N GLU A 193 13.88 -7.11 8.19
CA GLU A 193 13.38 -6.49 9.43
C GLU A 193 11.94 -6.00 9.28
N SER A 194 11.62 -5.29 8.18
CA SER A 194 10.25 -4.85 7.91
C SER A 194 9.27 -6.02 7.77
N LEU A 195 9.69 -7.13 7.14
CA LEU A 195 8.87 -8.33 6.99
C LEU A 195 8.63 -9.02 8.33
N LEU A 196 9.62 -9.05 9.22
CA LEU A 196 9.46 -9.62 10.57
C LEU A 196 8.57 -8.76 11.46
N GLU A 197 8.61 -7.44 11.31
CA GLU A 197 7.72 -6.54 12.04
C GLU A 197 6.25 -6.82 11.68
N VAL A 198 5.93 -6.83 10.39
CA VAL A 198 4.58 -7.16 9.89
C VAL A 198 4.20 -8.62 10.20
N GLY A 199 5.14 -9.56 10.03
CA GLY A 199 4.90 -10.98 10.25
C GLY A 199 4.57 -11.31 11.71
N ARG A 200 5.19 -10.60 12.68
CA ARG A 200 4.88 -10.76 14.10
C ARG A 200 3.48 -10.25 14.44
N GLU A 201 3.06 -9.13 13.86
CA GLU A 201 1.69 -8.62 14.03
C GLU A 201 0.66 -9.62 13.50
N ALA A 202 0.89 -10.17 12.31
CA ALA A 202 0.05 -11.21 11.73
C ALA A 202 0.02 -12.48 12.60
N LEU A 203 1.16 -12.87 13.19
CA LEU A 203 1.25 -14.02 14.07
C LEU A 203 0.47 -13.82 15.38
N TRP A 204 0.46 -12.61 15.93
CA TRP A 204 -0.38 -12.29 17.10
C TRP A 204 -1.88 -12.42 16.79
N ALA A 205 -2.30 -12.09 15.57
CA ALA A 205 -3.67 -12.25 15.13
C ALA A 205 -4.07 -13.73 14.91
N ALA A 206 -3.13 -14.57 14.46
CA ALA A 206 -3.36 -15.97 14.13
C ALA A 206 -2.21 -16.89 14.58
N PRO A 207 -2.05 -17.15 15.90
CA PRO A 207 -0.88 -17.85 16.44
C PRO A 207 -0.83 -19.34 16.06
N ALA A 208 -1.97 -19.94 15.73
CA ALA A 208 -2.08 -21.35 15.34
C ALA A 208 -1.95 -21.56 13.82
N ASP A 209 -1.69 -20.51 13.03
CA ASP A 209 -1.54 -20.63 11.58
C ASP A 209 -0.17 -21.25 11.23
N PRO A 210 -0.11 -22.47 10.67
CA PRO A 210 1.15 -23.12 10.34
C PRO A 210 1.93 -22.40 9.24
N PHE A 211 1.26 -21.70 8.32
CA PHE A 211 1.91 -20.97 7.23
C PHE A 211 2.63 -19.73 7.76
N LEU A 212 1.96 -18.92 8.59
CA LEU A 212 2.57 -17.73 9.18
C LEU A 212 3.75 -18.08 10.08
N ASN A 213 3.63 -19.17 10.86
CA ASN A 213 4.72 -19.69 11.66
C ASN A 213 5.93 -20.09 10.80
N GLY A 214 5.71 -20.84 9.71
CA GLY A 214 6.78 -21.23 8.80
C GLY A 214 7.43 -20.06 8.08
N LEU A 215 6.62 -19.09 7.64
CA LEU A 215 7.09 -17.88 6.97
C LEU A 215 8.01 -17.05 7.88
N VAL A 216 7.57 -16.75 9.12
CA VAL A 216 8.36 -15.96 10.08
C VAL A 216 9.69 -16.65 10.39
N LEU A 217 9.68 -17.98 10.59
CA LEU A 217 10.90 -18.74 10.83
C LEU A 217 11.87 -18.69 9.65
N ASN A 218 11.37 -18.84 8.42
CA ASN A 218 12.20 -18.77 7.22
C ASN A 218 12.81 -17.37 7.03
N VAL A 219 12.03 -16.32 7.22
CA VAL A 219 12.52 -14.93 7.14
C VAL A 219 13.59 -14.68 8.20
N GLN A 220 13.43 -15.22 9.41
CA GLN A 220 14.42 -15.08 10.47
C GLN A 220 15.74 -15.79 10.14
N VAL A 221 15.69 -16.99 9.55
CA VAL A 221 16.90 -17.70 9.07
C VAL A 221 17.62 -16.89 7.98
N GLU A 222 16.87 -16.32 7.03
CA GLU A 222 17.43 -15.51 5.95
C GLU A 222 18.04 -14.19 6.46
N GLN A 223 17.41 -13.57 7.47
CA GLN A 223 17.94 -12.40 8.16
C GLN A 223 19.27 -12.72 8.85
N ASP A 224 19.36 -13.85 9.55
CA ASP A 224 20.59 -14.29 10.20
C ASP A 224 21.71 -14.55 9.18
N ALA A 225 21.40 -15.16 8.04
CA ALA A 225 22.34 -15.35 6.93
C ALA A 225 22.80 -14.01 6.33
N ALA A 226 21.89 -13.05 6.11
CA ALA A 226 22.23 -11.70 5.63
C ALA A 226 23.14 -10.96 6.62
N ARG A 227 22.86 -11.08 7.93
CA ARG A 227 23.68 -10.51 9.00
C ARG A 227 25.10 -11.06 9.02
N MET A 228 25.26 -12.37 8.87
CA MET A 228 26.59 -12.98 8.74
C MET A 228 27.31 -12.50 7.47
N GLY A 229 26.58 -12.35 6.36
CA GLY A 229 27.10 -11.80 5.10
C GLY A 229 27.68 -10.38 5.27
N MET A 230 26.97 -9.49 5.97
CA MET A 230 27.44 -8.14 6.30
C MET A 230 28.74 -8.15 7.13
N THR A 231 28.88 -9.08 8.08
CA THR A 231 30.11 -9.17 8.89
C THR A 231 31.29 -9.74 8.12
N ALA A 232 31.06 -10.58 7.11
CA ALA A 232 32.11 -11.19 6.30
C ALA A 232 32.63 -10.27 5.18
N THR A 233 31.81 -9.30 4.72
CA THR A 233 32.18 -8.32 3.67
C THR A 233 32.97 -7.12 4.21
N ALA A 234 33.41 -7.14 5.46
CA ALA A 234 34.32 -6.16 6.04
C ALA A 234 35.76 -6.70 6.10
N PRO A 235 36.53 -6.78 4.98
CA PRO A 235 37.96 -7.00 5.07
C PRO A 235 38.65 -5.67 5.44
N ASP A 236 39.25 -5.66 6.62
CA ASP A 236 40.51 -4.95 6.91
C ASP A 236 40.60 -3.47 6.50
N ARG A 237 39.85 -2.60 7.19
CA ARG A 237 40.30 -1.21 7.37
C ARG A 237 41.22 -1.16 8.59
N ILE A 238 42.49 -1.53 8.36
CA ILE A 238 43.59 -1.20 9.27
C ILE A 238 43.64 0.32 9.35
N TRP A 239 43.26 0.86 10.50
CA TRP A 239 43.47 2.26 10.84
C TRP A 239 44.96 2.48 11.13
N TYR A 240 45.64 3.20 10.24
CA TYR A 240 46.89 3.92 10.53
C TYR A 240 46.65 5.42 10.39
#